data_AF-A0A5C3QZL2-F1
#
_entry.id   AF-A0A5C3QZL2-F1
#
_cell.length_a   1.000
_cell.length_b   1.000
_cell.length_c   1.000
_cell.angle_alpha   90.00
_cell.angle_beta   90.00
_cell.angle_gamma   90.00
#
_symmetry.space_group_name_H-M   'P 1'
#
loop_
_entity.id
_entity.type
_entity.pdbx_description
1 polymer ?
#
loop_
_entity_poly.entity_id
_entity_poly.type
_entity_poly.pdbx_seq_one_letter_code
_entity_poly.pdbx_strand_id
1 'polypeptide(L)' 'MLNAIFNNANTVLEQQKRVQASTDKIYYRMPRGKLYVRSYVAVWGMTMVGTAAGIVALVRGQ' A
#
# COMPACT_ATOMS: atom_id res chain seq x y z
N MET A 1 -30.58 -8.72 -10.57
CA MET A 1 -30.99 -7.51 -9.82
C MET A 1 -29.96 -7.04 -8.78
N LEU A 2 -28.73 -7.60 -8.76
CA LEU A 2 -27.68 -7.22 -7.80
C LEU A 2 -27.04 -5.83 -8.06
N ASN A 3 -27.16 -5.30 -9.28
CA ASN A 3 -26.63 -3.97 -9.63
C ASN A 3 -27.38 -2.80 -8.97
N ALA A 4 -28.57 -3.02 -8.41
CA ALA A 4 -29.33 -1.98 -7.72
C ALA A 4 -28.92 -1.80 -6.24
N ILE A 5 -28.11 -2.73 -5.70
CA ILE A 5 -27.68 -2.72 -4.29
C ILE A 5 -26.36 -1.94 -4.12
N PHE A 6 -25.54 -1.83 -5.17
CA PHE A 6 -24.24 -1.17 -5.12
C PHE A 6 -24.18 0.00 -6.11
N ASN A 7 -23.86 1.19 -5.60
CA ASN A 7 -23.58 2.35 -6.45
C ASN A 7 -22.19 2.20 -7.08
N ASN A 8 -22.14 1.64 -8.29
CA ASN A 8 -20.93 1.56 -9.11
C ASN A 8 -20.84 2.75 -10.06
N ALA A 9 -20.74 3.96 -9.49
CA ALA A 9 -20.56 5.17 -10.29
C ALA A 9 -19.25 5.08 -11.11
N ASN A 10 -19.33 5.43 -12.39
CA ASN A 10 -18.15 5.51 -13.25
C ASN A 10 -17.33 6.76 -12.91
N THR A 11 -16.30 6.59 -12.06
CA THR A 11 -15.40 7.68 -11.65
C THR A 11 -14.07 7.69 -12.41
N VAL A 12 -13.94 6.98 -13.54
CA VAL A 12 -12.64 6.79 -14.21
C VAL A 12 -12.01 8.13 -14.63
N LEU A 13 -12.80 9.03 -15.24
CA LEU A 13 -12.31 10.33 -15.70
C LEU A 13 -11.82 11.20 -14.54
N GLU A 14 -12.51 11.16 -13.39
CA GLU A 14 -12.12 11.88 -12.18
C GLU A 14 -10.79 11.38 -11.64
N GLN A 15 -10.59 10.05 -11.62
CA GLN A 15 -9.33 9.46 -11.19
C GLN A 15 -8.19 9.77 -12.17
N GLN A 16 -8.45 9.75 -13.48
CA GLN A 16 -7.45 10.13 -14.49
C GLN A 16 -7.00 11.59 -14.31
N LYS A 17 -7.95 12.53 -14.18
CA LYS A 17 -7.63 13.94 -13.91
C LYS A 17 -6.82 14.11 -12.63
N ARG A 18 -7.22 13.42 -11.54
CA ARG A 18 -6.52 13.46 -10.26
C ARG A 18 -5.07 12.96 -10.36
N VAL A 19 -4.88 11.79 -10.98
CA VAL A 19 -3.55 11.17 -11.11
C VAL A 19 -2.66 11.99 -12.04
N GLN A 20 -3.20 12.53 -13.13
CA GLN A 20 -2.43 13.34 -14.09
C GLN A 20 -2.10 14.75 -13.54
N ALA A 21 -2.94 15.31 -12.67
CA ALA A 21 -2.69 16.61 -12.04
C ALA A 21 -1.59 16.56 -10.94
N SER A 22 -1.23 15.36 -10.46
CA SER A 22 -0.25 15.20 -9.38
C SER A 22 1.16 14.99 -9.91
N THR A 23 2.12 15.75 -9.37
CA THR A 23 3.56 15.55 -9.61
C THR A 23 4.18 14.54 -8.64
N ASP A 24 3.42 14.01 -7.68
CA ASP A 24 3.88 12.99 -6.76
C ASP A 24 4.29 11.71 -7.52
N LYS A 25 5.12 10.89 -6.88
CA LYS A 25 5.46 9.54 -7.38
C LYS A 25 4.19 8.72 -7.56
N ILE A 26 4.16 7.84 -8.57
CA ILE A 26 2.96 7.09 -9.00
C ILE A 26 2.21 6.45 -7.82
N TYR A 27 2.93 5.84 -6.88
CA TYR A 27 2.37 5.16 -5.70
C TYR A 27 1.81 6.09 -4.60
N TYR A 28 2.00 7.40 -4.73
CA TYR A 28 1.47 8.42 -3.82
C TYR A 28 0.39 9.31 -4.43
N ARG A 29 0.11 9.20 -5.74
CA ARG A 29 -0.84 10.07 -6.45
C ARG A 29 -2.28 9.92 -5.99
N MET A 30 -2.63 8.76 -5.43
CA MET A 30 -3.98 8.49 -4.92
C MET A 30 -4.10 8.94 -3.45
N PRO A 31 -5.29 9.40 -3.01
CA PRO A 31 -5.47 9.92 -1.65
C PRO A 31 -5.04 8.95 -0.54
N ARG A 32 -5.30 7.66 -0.75
CA ARG A 32 -4.94 6.58 0.19
C ARG A 32 -3.56 5.96 -0.08
N GLY A 33 -2.87 6.37 -1.15
CA GLY A 33 -1.58 5.79 -1.54
C GLY A 33 -0.51 5.93 -0.45
N LYS A 34 -0.43 7.12 0.17
CA LYS A 34 0.49 7.37 1.29
C LYS A 34 0.23 6.46 2.48
N LEU A 35 -1.04 6.22 2.82
CA LEU A 35 -1.42 5.34 3.92
C LEU A 35 -0.96 3.91 3.65
N TYR A 36 -1.30 3.35 2.47
CA TYR A 36 -0.97 1.98 2.11
C TYR A 36 0.53 1.72 2.01
N VAL A 37 1.27 2.63 1.37
CA VAL A 37 2.73 2.47 1.23
C VAL A 37 3.42 2.56 2.58
N ARG A 38 3.01 3.50 3.45
CA ARG A 38 3.60 3.63 4.79
C ARG A 38 3.31 2.42 5.67
N SER A 39 2.08 1.92 5.68
CA SER A 39 1.73 0.72 6.43
C SER A 39 2.49 -0.52 5.91
N TYR A 40 2.60 -0.66 4.59
CA TYR A 40 3.37 -1.74 3.97
C TYR A 40 4.83 -1.69 4.41
N VAL A 41 5.48 -0.52 4.31
CA VAL A 41 6.90 -0.36 4.69
C VAL A 41 7.11 -0.64 6.17
N ALA A 42 6.18 -0.23 7.04
CA ALA A 42 6.29 -0.49 8.48
C ALA A 42 6.24 -2.00 8.79
N VAL A 43 5.25 -2.72 8.24
CA VAL A 43 5.13 -4.18 8.42
C VAL A 43 6.34 -4.89 7.83
N TRP A 44 6.73 -4.53 6.60
CA TRP A 44 7.90 -5.10 5.94
C TRP A 44 9.18 -4.89 6.77
N GLY A 45 9.41 -3.69 7.29
CA GLY A 45 10.56 -3.39 8.12
C GLY A 45 10.60 -4.21 9.40
N MET A 46 9.46 -4.34 10.10
CA MET A 46 9.36 -5.20 11.28
C MET A 46 9.67 -6.67 10.95
N THR A 47 9.14 -7.18 9.84
CA THR A 47 9.43 -8.54 9.39
C THR A 47 10.92 -8.74 9.11
N MET A 48 11.58 -7.80 8.43
CA MET A 48 13.01 -7.91 8.13
C MET A 48 13.88 -7.90 9.40
N VAL A 49 13.53 -7.06 10.38
CA VAL A 49 14.19 -7.07 11.69
C VAL A 49 14.01 -8.43 12.38
N GLY A 50 12.79 -8.97 12.36
CA GLY A 50 12.50 -10.32 12.89
C GLY A 50 13.31 -11.42 12.19
N THR A 51 13.38 -11.39 10.86
CA THR A 51 14.19 -12.33 10.08
C THR A 51 15.67 -12.23 10.44
N ALA A 52 16.23 -11.02 10.52
CA ALA A 52 17.63 -10.83 10.90
C ALA A 52 17.91 -11.34 12.33
N ALA A 53 17.02 -11.05 13.28
CA ALA A 53 17.13 -11.55 14.64
C ALA A 53 17.06 -13.09 14.69
N GLY A 54 16.15 -13.69 13.92
CA GLY A 54 16.04 -15.15 13.78
C GLY A 54 17.30 -15.78 13.20
N ILE A 55 17.91 -15.17 12.17
CA ILE A 55 19.20 -15.62 11.62
C ILE A 55 20.28 -15.58 12.69
N VAL A 56 20.36 -14.50 13.48
CA VAL A 56 21.34 -14.38 14.58
C VAL A 56 21.12 -15.44 15.65
N ALA A 57 19.87 -15.74 16.01
CA ALA A 57 19.53 -16.81 16.94
C ALA A 57 19.97 -18.19 16.40
N LEU A 58 19.66 -18.49 15.13
CA LEU A 58 20.06 -19.73 14.47
C LEU A 58 21.58 -19.90 14.44
N VAL A 59 22.33 -18.85 14.12
CA VAL A 59 23.81 -18.88 14.12
C VAL A 59 24.37 -19.11 15.54
N ARG A 60 23.69 -18.61 16.57
CA ARG A 60 24.06 -18.81 17.99
C ARG A 60 23.55 -20.13 18.56
N GLY A 61 22.78 -20.91 17.81
CA GLY A 61 22.18 -22.16 18.26
C GLY A 61 21.09 -21.99 19.31
N GLN A 62 20.40 -20.84 19.31
CA GLN A 62 19.24 -20.55 20.17
C GLN A 62 17.92 -20.88 19.48
#